data_AF-A0A485C9I7-F1
#
_entry.id   AF-A0A485C9I7-F1
#
_cell.length_a   1.000
_cell.length_b   1.000
_cell.length_c   1.000
_cell.angle_alpha   90.00
_cell.angle_beta   90.00
_cell.angle_gamma   90.00
#
_symmetry.space_group_name_H-M   'P 1'
#
loop_
_entity.id
_entity.type
_entity.pdbx_description
1 polymer ?
#
loop_
_entity_poly.entity_id
_entity_poly.type
_entity_poly.pdbx_seq_one_letter_code
_entity_poly.pdbx_strand_id
1 'polypeptide(L)'
;MAGYDAGRRAGLAMVIEREGAAILYDTGLAWPDGDSGQQIIIPWLRWHNLRPEGVLLSHEHLDHRGGLNSLLKAWPELWIRSPLGWQGHLPCRRGESWRWRGLTFRVLWPLPDSDMTAITAPAWSVLMTESRAFC
;
A
#
# COMPACT_ATOMS: atom_id res chain seq x y z
N MET A 1 8.84 -21.69 -11.41
CA MET A 1 9.61 -22.13 -10.22
C MET A 1 9.39 -21.10 -9.14
N ALA A 2 8.85 -21.53 -7.99
CA ALA A 2 8.56 -20.69 -6.85
C ALA A 2 9.86 -20.26 -6.16
N GLY A 3 10.03 -18.95 -5.97
CA GLY A 3 11.07 -18.39 -5.11
C GLY A 3 10.60 -18.41 -3.67
N TYR A 4 11.26 -19.22 -2.86
CA TYR A 4 11.22 -19.21 -1.40
C TYR A 4 11.54 -17.78 -0.87
N ASP A 5 10.62 -17.13 -0.16
CA ASP A 5 11.01 -16.22 0.92
C ASP A 5 10.88 -16.97 2.24
N ALA A 6 11.92 -17.73 2.58
CA ALA A 6 12.09 -18.32 3.91
C ALA A 6 12.66 -17.31 4.92
N GLY A 7 12.23 -16.04 4.85
CA GLY A 7 12.36 -15.08 5.92
C GLY A 7 10.98 -14.74 6.46
N ARG A 8 10.73 -14.92 7.75
CA ARG A 8 9.55 -14.34 8.41
C ARG A 8 9.71 -12.81 8.45
N ARG A 9 9.51 -12.13 7.31
CA ARG A 9 9.40 -10.68 7.29
C ARG A 9 7.97 -10.33 7.69
N ALA A 10 7.85 -9.52 8.73
CA ALA A 10 6.57 -8.99 9.13
C ALA A 10 6.18 -7.90 8.12
N GLY A 11 5.12 -8.18 7.37
CA GLY A 11 4.50 -7.22 6.47
C GLY A 11 3.84 -6.07 7.21
N LEU A 12 4.02 -4.85 6.73
CA LEU A 12 3.31 -3.68 7.25
C LEU A 12 1.95 -3.55 6.56
N ALA A 13 0.92 -3.18 7.32
CA ALA A 13 -0.32 -2.59 6.81
C ALA A 13 -0.75 -1.50 7.79
N MET A 14 -1.13 -0.32 7.27
CA MET A 14 -1.61 0.79 8.07
C MET A 14 -2.90 1.35 7.48
N VAL A 15 -3.76 1.89 8.36
CA VAL A 15 -5.00 2.56 7.98
C VAL A 15 -4.86 4.05 8.28
N ILE A 16 -5.09 4.89 7.28
CA ILE A 16 -5.29 6.34 7.43
C ILE A 16 -6.79 6.58 7.36
N GLU A 17 -7.38 6.95 8.48
CA GLU A 17 -8.81 7.11 8.63
C GLU A 17 -9.21 8.59 8.71
N ARG A 18 -10.30 8.95 8.02
CA ARG A 18 -10.95 10.25 8.19
C ARG A 18 -12.41 10.17 7.76
N GLU A 19 -13.31 10.67 8.61
CA GLU A 19 -14.75 10.78 8.32
C GLU A 19 -15.39 9.43 7.91
N GLY A 20 -14.97 8.33 8.53
CA GLY A 20 -15.49 6.99 8.23
C GLY A 20 -14.96 6.38 6.93
N ALA A 21 -14.03 7.05 6.25
CA ALA A 21 -13.33 6.51 5.09
C ALA A 21 -11.88 6.15 5.44
N ALA A 22 -11.30 5.25 4.66
CA ALA A 22 -9.95 4.75 4.87
C ALA A 22 -9.12 4.78 3.59
N ILE A 23 -7.84 5.14 3.73
CA ILE A 23 -6.77 4.77 2.80
C ILE A 23 -5.89 3.74 3.49
N LEU A 24 -5.57 2.66 2.80
CA LEU A 24 -4.59 1.68 3.26
C LEU A 24 -3.19 2.06 2.76
N TYR A 25 -2.19 1.94 3.63
CA TYR A 25 -0.79 1.90 3.24
C TYR A 25 -0.29 0.47 3.40
N ASP A 26 0.05 -0.16 2.29
CA ASP A 26 0.27 -1.60 2.17
C ASP A 26 -0.92 -2.45 2.66
N THR A 27 -0.81 -3.77 2.48
CA THR A 27 -1.90 -4.73 2.65
C THR A 27 -1.44 -6.02 3.33
N GLY A 28 -0.26 -6.01 3.95
CA GLY A 28 0.29 -7.13 4.70
C GLY A 28 0.66 -8.35 3.83
N LEU A 29 0.82 -9.48 4.50
CA LEU A 29 1.37 -10.72 3.94
C LEU A 29 0.30 -11.60 3.27
N ALA A 30 0.72 -12.36 2.25
CA ALA A 30 0.00 -13.53 1.79
C ALA A 30 0.83 -14.80 1.99
N TRP A 31 0.14 -15.91 2.23
CA TRP A 31 0.68 -17.25 2.45
C TRP A 31 -0.20 -18.28 1.70
N PRO A 32 0.21 -19.57 1.59
CA PRO A 32 -0.47 -20.53 0.73
C PRO A 32 -2.00 -20.63 0.93
N ASP A 33 -2.46 -20.51 2.18
CA ASP A 33 -3.86 -20.71 2.55
C ASP A 33 -4.59 -19.41 2.93
N GLY A 34 -4.01 -18.24 2.65
CA GLY A 34 -4.67 -16.98 2.98
C GLY A 34 -3.84 -15.72 2.83
N ASP A 35 -4.46 -14.59 3.15
CA ASP A 35 -3.82 -13.29 3.13
C ASP A 35 -4.35 -12.38 4.24
N SER A 36 -3.55 -11.37 4.60
CA SER A 36 -3.90 -10.37 5.60
C SER A 36 -5.16 -9.59 5.22
N GLY A 37 -5.44 -9.41 3.93
CA GLY A 37 -6.65 -8.75 3.43
C GLY A 37 -7.91 -9.45 3.89
N GLN A 38 -8.06 -10.72 3.54
CA GLN A 38 -9.23 -11.54 3.86
C GLN A 38 -9.36 -11.82 5.36
N GLN A 39 -8.26 -12.14 6.04
CA GLN A 39 -8.33 -12.64 7.42
C GLN A 39 -8.28 -11.55 8.49
N ILE A 40 -7.70 -10.38 8.18
CA ILE A 40 -7.45 -9.33 9.19
C ILE A 40 -8.06 -8.01 8.74
N ILE A 41 -7.66 -7.47 7.59
CA ILE A 41 -7.96 -6.09 7.19
C ILE A 41 -9.45 -5.92 6.86
N ILE A 42 -10.04 -6.79 6.04
CA ILE A 42 -11.46 -6.70 5.67
C ILE A 42 -12.37 -6.82 6.91
N PRO A 43 -12.21 -7.83 7.78
CA PRO A 43 -12.99 -7.91 9.02
C PRO A 43 -12.81 -6.67 9.90
N TRP A 44 -11.58 -6.17 10.07
CA TRP A 44 -11.29 -5.01 10.89
C TRP A 44 -11.94 -3.73 10.36
N LEU A 45 -11.83 -3.45 9.05
CA LEU A 45 -12.48 -2.30 8.42
C LEU A 45 -14.00 -2.34 8.61
N ARG A 46 -14.62 -3.52 8.44
CA ARG A 46 -16.06 -3.70 8.65
C ARG A 46 -16.45 -3.49 10.10
N TRP A 47 -15.67 -4.04 11.04
CA TRP A 47 -15.91 -3.87 12.47
C TRP A 47 -15.87 -2.40 12.90
N HIS A 48 -14.94 -1.63 12.34
CA HIS A 48 -14.81 -0.19 12.59
C HIS A 48 -15.73 0.68 11.70
N ASN A 49 -16.59 0.06 10.90
CA ASN A 49 -17.50 0.74 9.97
C ASN A 49 -16.78 1.73 9.02
N LEU A 50 -15.59 1.35 8.57
CA LEU A 50 -14.75 2.13 7.67
C LEU A 50 -14.92 1.66 6.22
N ARG A 51 -15.10 2.62 5.31
CA ARG A 51 -15.12 2.37 3.87
C ARG A 51 -13.74 2.66 3.28
N PRO A 52 -13.00 1.64 2.78
CA PRO A 52 -11.76 1.92 2.09
C PRO A 52 -12.07 2.57 0.73
N GLU A 53 -11.28 3.59 0.39
CA GLU A 53 -11.39 4.34 -0.87
C GLU A 53 -10.14 4.20 -1.74
N GLY A 54 -8.99 3.90 -1.13
CA GLY A 54 -7.78 3.61 -1.90
C GLY A 54 -6.68 2.89 -1.13
N VAL A 55 -5.67 2.46 -1.90
CA VAL A 55 -4.48 1.77 -1.40
C VAL A 55 -3.22 2.46 -1.93
N LEU A 56 -2.30 2.80 -1.04
CA LEU A 56 -0.92 3.15 -1.35
C LEU A 56 -0.09 1.89 -1.16
N LEU A 57 0.43 1.32 -2.26
CA LEU A 57 1.32 0.18 -2.20
C LEU A 57 2.76 0.65 -2.37
N SER A 58 3.59 0.39 -1.36
CA SER A 58 4.99 0.80 -1.34
C SER A 58 5.81 0.09 -2.42
N HIS A 59 5.79 -1.24 -2.43
CA HIS A 59 6.54 -2.07 -3.38
C HIS A 59 5.91 -3.47 -3.55
N GLU A 60 6.50 -4.29 -4.43
CA GLU A 60 5.91 -5.53 -4.93
C GLU A 60 6.11 -6.76 -4.04
N HIS A 61 6.85 -6.67 -2.94
CA HIS A 61 7.07 -7.82 -2.07
C HIS A 61 5.76 -8.31 -1.43
N LEU A 62 5.68 -9.63 -1.24
CA LEU A 62 4.44 -10.32 -0.88
C LEU A 62 3.97 -10.00 0.55
N ASP A 63 4.90 -9.62 1.42
CA ASP A 63 4.65 -9.10 2.76
C ASP A 63 4.04 -7.69 2.76
N HIS A 64 4.00 -6.99 1.62
CA HIS A 64 3.34 -5.68 1.50
C HIS A 64 2.06 -5.75 0.67
N ARG A 65 2.04 -6.49 -0.44
CA ARG A 65 0.89 -6.55 -1.36
C ARG A 65 -0.06 -7.73 -1.13
N GLY A 66 0.19 -8.54 -0.11
CA GLY A 66 -0.46 -9.84 0.08
C GLY A 66 -1.98 -9.76 0.10
N GLY A 67 -2.54 -8.78 0.82
CA GLY A 67 -3.98 -8.58 0.93
C GLY A 67 -4.67 -7.88 -0.24
N LEU A 68 -3.91 -7.32 -1.20
CA LEU A 68 -4.45 -6.42 -2.23
C LEU A 68 -5.56 -7.06 -3.08
N ASN A 69 -5.38 -8.30 -3.51
CA ASN A 69 -6.37 -8.99 -4.34
C ASN A 69 -7.68 -9.23 -3.58
N SER A 70 -7.61 -9.57 -2.30
CA SER A 70 -8.79 -9.78 -1.46
C SER A 70 -9.53 -8.46 -1.22
N LEU A 71 -8.80 -7.36 -1.05
CA LEU A 71 -9.39 -6.02 -0.96
C LEU A 71 -10.11 -5.61 -2.25
N LEU A 72 -9.51 -5.81 -3.42
CA LEU A 72 -10.13 -5.50 -4.71
C LEU A 72 -11.38 -6.35 -5.00
N LYS A 73 -11.39 -7.61 -4.55
CA LYS A 73 -12.60 -8.45 -4.63
C LYS A 73 -13.74 -7.90 -3.76
N ALA A 74 -13.42 -7.40 -2.56
CA ALA A 74 -14.40 -6.84 -1.64
C ALA A 74 -14.86 -5.43 -2.03
N TRP A 75 -13.96 -4.62 -2.60
CA TRP A 75 -14.18 -3.25 -3.03
C TRP A 75 -13.52 -3.00 -4.39
N PRO A 76 -14.20 -3.31 -5.50
CA PRO A 76 -13.63 -3.19 -6.85
C PRO A 76 -13.32 -1.76 -7.30
N GLU A 77 -13.92 -0.76 -6.63
CA GLU A 77 -13.76 0.66 -6.94
C GLU A 77 -12.54 1.31 -6.25
N LEU A 78 -11.73 0.53 -5.52
CA LEU A 78 -10.51 1.05 -4.88
C LEU A 78 -9.53 1.55 -5.94
N TRP A 79 -9.15 2.83 -5.84
CA TRP A 79 -7.98 3.29 -6.58
C TRP A 79 -6.71 2.77 -5.89
N ILE A 80 -5.71 2.44 -6.70
CA ILE A 80 -4.41 2.01 -6.19
C ILE A 80 -3.37 3.01 -6.68
N ARG A 81 -2.46 3.43 -5.81
CA ARG A 81 -1.25 4.16 -6.19
C ARG A 81 -0.03 3.33 -5.83
N SER A 82 0.90 3.19 -6.76
CA SER A 82 2.19 2.54 -6.49
C SER A 82 3.29 3.02 -7.45
N PRO A 83 4.57 2.76 -7.13
CA PRO A 83 5.67 3.08 -8.04
C PRO A 83 5.85 2.02 -9.15
N LEU A 84 5.03 0.96 -9.16
CA LEU A 84 5.26 -0.27 -9.93
C LEU A 84 4.87 -0.17 -11.41
N GLY A 85 4.14 0.88 -11.80
CA GLY A 85 3.66 1.06 -13.18
C GLY A 85 2.68 -0.03 -13.65
N TRP A 86 2.08 -0.80 -12.73
CA TRP A 86 1.12 -1.85 -13.06
C TRP A 86 -0.19 -1.28 -13.62
N GLN A 87 -0.83 -2.03 -14.52
CA GLN A 87 -2.11 -1.61 -15.10
C GLN A 87 -3.15 -1.36 -14.00
N GLY A 88 -3.85 -0.24 -14.09
CA GLY A 88 -4.85 0.18 -13.10
C GLY A 88 -4.28 0.88 -11.87
N HIS A 89 -2.96 0.95 -11.73
CA HIS A 89 -2.31 1.74 -10.68
C HIS A 89 -2.08 3.18 -11.16
N LEU A 90 -2.52 4.14 -10.35
CA LEU A 90 -2.14 5.53 -10.45
C LEU A 90 -0.67 5.71 -10.01
N PRO A 91 0.05 6.70 -10.54
CA PRO A 91 1.44 6.94 -10.16
C PRO A 91 1.62 7.25 -8.66
N CYS A 92 2.69 6.69 -8.09
CA CYS A 92 3.24 7.04 -6.79
C CYS A 92 4.75 7.30 -6.99
N ARG A 93 5.10 8.56 -7.25
CA ARG A 93 6.49 9.03 -7.40
C ARG A 93 6.62 10.48 -6.96
N ARG A 94 7.82 10.93 -6.60
CA ARG A 94 8.07 12.29 -6.14
C ARG A 94 7.52 13.30 -7.14
N GLY A 95 6.86 14.32 -6.61
CA GLY A 95 6.16 15.34 -7.38
C GLY A 95 4.65 15.10 -7.46
N GLU A 96 4.21 13.85 -7.31
CA GLU A 96 2.79 13.54 -7.17
C GLU A 96 2.25 14.10 -5.85
N SER A 97 1.08 14.73 -5.94
CA SER A 97 0.32 15.18 -4.77
C SER A 97 -1.16 15.15 -5.05
N TRP A 98 -1.95 14.84 -4.02
CA TRP A 98 -3.40 14.86 -4.13
C TRP A 98 -4.04 15.22 -2.80
N ARG A 99 -5.32 15.60 -2.86
CA ARG A 99 -6.14 15.85 -1.67
C ARG A 99 -7.11 14.71 -1.49
N TRP A 100 -7.28 14.28 -0.25
CA TRP A 100 -8.29 13.31 0.15
C TRP A 100 -8.87 13.74 1.49
N ARG A 101 -10.18 14.01 1.52
CA ARG A 101 -10.92 14.42 2.73
C ARG A 101 -10.21 15.48 3.56
N GLY A 102 -9.70 16.51 2.88
CA GLY A 102 -8.97 17.62 3.53
C GLY A 102 -7.53 17.32 3.94
N LEU A 103 -7.03 16.08 3.83
CA LEU A 103 -5.61 15.75 3.92
C LEU A 103 -4.92 16.00 2.58
N THR A 104 -3.66 16.44 2.62
CA THR A 104 -2.84 16.66 1.40
C THR A 104 -1.71 15.65 1.37
N PHE A 105 -1.83 14.63 0.55
CA PHE A 105 -0.76 13.66 0.35
C PHE A 105 0.31 14.25 -0.57
N ARG A 106 1.56 14.13 -0.15
CA ARG A 106 2.73 14.43 -0.98
C ARG A 106 3.61 13.19 -1.04
N VAL A 107 3.93 12.77 -2.26
CA VAL A 107 4.84 11.66 -2.48
C VAL A 107 6.28 12.16 -2.41
N LEU A 108 7.08 11.51 -1.57
CA LEU A 108 8.48 11.88 -1.36
C LEU A 108 9.47 11.04 -2.16
N TRP A 109 9.10 9.82 -2.56
CA TRP A 109 9.96 8.86 -3.24
C TRP A 109 9.08 7.92 -4.07
N PRO A 110 9.58 7.26 -5.15
CA PRO A 110 10.89 7.41 -5.81
C PRO A 110 11.14 8.79 -6.43
N LEU A 111 12.40 9.13 -6.74
CA LEU A 111 12.69 10.28 -7.59
C LEU A 111 12.09 10.06 -8.98
N PRO A 112 11.76 11.13 -9.72
CA PRO A 112 11.52 11.01 -11.14
C PRO A 112 12.76 10.39 -11.80
N ASP A 113 12.56 9.44 -12.71
CA ASP A 113 13.60 8.81 -13.53
C ASP A 113 14.66 7.97 -12.77
N SER A 114 14.40 7.58 -11.52
CA SER A 114 15.19 6.51 -10.90
C SER A 114 14.76 5.18 -11.52
N ASP A 115 15.49 4.74 -12.55
CA ASP A 115 15.42 3.36 -13.06
C ASP A 115 15.50 2.39 -11.87
N MET A 116 14.47 1.56 -11.69
CA MET A 116 14.36 0.57 -10.61
C MET A 116 15.50 -0.47 -10.61
N THR A 117 16.40 -0.45 -11.59
CA THR A 117 17.54 -1.36 -11.73
C THR A 117 18.78 -0.93 -10.95
N ALA A 118 18.84 0.28 -10.37
CA ALA A 118 20.08 0.82 -9.82
C ALA A 118 19.97 1.47 -8.42
N ILE A 119 19.25 0.87 -7.47
CA ILE A 119 19.34 1.30 -6.06
C ILE A 119 19.90 0.17 -5.19
N THR A 120 21.22 0.17 -5.02
CA THR A 120 21.89 -0.45 -3.87
C THR A 120 22.07 0.61 -2.77
N ALA A 121 21.02 0.92 -2.02
CA ALA A 121 21.12 1.62 -0.74
C ALA A 121 19.88 1.36 0.13
N PRO A 122 20.03 1.12 1.45
CA PRO A 122 18.92 0.84 2.33
C PRO A 122 18.28 2.15 2.77
N ALA A 123 17.17 2.55 2.15
CA ALA A 123 16.35 3.65 2.66
C ALA A 123 15.25 3.10 3.59
N TRP A 124 15.63 2.65 4.79
CA TRP A 124 14.66 2.39 5.85
C TRP A 124 14.36 3.70 6.59
N SER A 125 13.31 4.41 6.19
CA SER A 125 12.73 5.50 6.98
C SER A 125 11.30 5.78 6.51
N VAL A 126 10.31 5.11 7.12
CA VAL A 126 8.91 5.54 7.02
C VAL A 126 8.70 6.63 8.07
N LEU A 127 8.80 7.89 7.64
CA LEU A 127 8.34 9.03 8.42
C LEU A 127 6.98 9.48 7.87
N MET A 128 5.90 8.91 8.39
CA MET A 128 4.56 9.50 8.24
C MET A 128 4.38 10.62 9.26
N THR A 129 5.12 11.72 9.11
CA THR A 129 4.70 12.99 9.74
C THR A 129 3.61 13.58 8.87
N GLU A 130 2.43 13.79 9.43
CA GLU A 130 1.25 14.41 8.82
C GLU A 130 1.36 14.60 7.29
N SER A 131 0.81 13.63 6.56
CA SER A 131 0.58 13.69 5.11
C SER A 131 1.82 13.58 4.19
N ARG A 132 2.86 12.86 4.62
CA ARG A 132 3.98 12.45 3.75
C ARG A 132 3.93 10.95 3.49
N ALA A 133 3.80 10.55 2.22
CA ALA A 133 3.90 9.16 1.79
C ALA A 133 5.27 8.93 1.15
N PHE A 134 6.01 7.97 1.69
CA PHE A 134 7.03 7.27 0.91
C PHE A 134 6.29 6.21 0.10
N CYS A 135 6.62 6.01 -1.16
CA CYS A 135 6.29 4.76 -1.82
C CYS A 135 7.57 3.92 -1.72
#